data_AF-A0A7C5IDY8-F1
#
_entry.id   AF-A0A7C5IDY8-F1
#
_cell.length_a   1.000
_cell.length_b   1.000
_cell.length_c   1.000
_cell.angle_alpha   90.00
_cell.angle_beta   90.00
_cell.angle_gamma   90.00
#
_symmetry.space_group_name_H-M   'P 1'
#
loop_
_entity.id
_entity.type
_entity.pdbx_description
1 polymer ?
#
loop_
_entity_poly.entity_id
_entity_poly.type
_entity_poly.pdbx_seq_one_letter_code
_entity_poly.pdbx_strand_id
1 'polypeptide(L)'
;MAEEYKPWLWKVPEKGLIGKRRVRRVDGYEKATGTAVYVRDIYRPGMLYGKLYLSPYAHARIVRMDTRKAERLPGVRAILRFDDPE
;
A
#
# COMPACT_ATOMS: atom_id res chain seq x y z
N MET A 1 38.21 7.66 -31.51
CA MET A 1 37.72 6.27 -31.48
C MET A 1 36.83 6.19 -30.25
N ALA A 2 35.51 6.15 -30.45
CA ALA A 2 34.54 6.27 -29.36
C ALA A 2 34.62 5.03 -28.46
N GLU A 3 34.87 5.24 -27.18
CA GLU A 3 34.83 4.21 -26.15
C GLU A 3 33.40 3.60 -26.14
N GLU A 4 33.31 2.29 -26.37
CA GLU A 4 32.08 1.53 -26.50
C GLU A 4 31.24 1.61 -25.19
N TYR A 5 30.16 2.39 -25.21
CA TYR A 5 29.24 2.50 -24.07
C TYR A 5 28.49 1.18 -23.84
N LYS A 6 28.79 0.51 -22.73
CA LYS A 6 28.18 -0.76 -22.30
C LYS A 6 27.23 -0.53 -21.13
N PRO A 7 25.90 -0.42 -21.34
CA PRO A 7 24.93 -0.06 -20.30
C PRO A 7 24.75 -1.14 -19.21
N TRP A 8 25.25 -2.35 -19.43
CA TRP A 8 25.22 -3.48 -18.48
C TRP A 8 26.50 -3.60 -17.62
N LEU A 9 27.54 -2.81 -17.88
CA LEU A 9 28.65 -2.67 -16.93
C LEU A 9 28.17 -1.77 -15.80
N TRP A 10 27.62 -2.38 -14.75
CA TRP A 10 27.39 -1.69 -13.49
C TRP A 10 28.73 -1.13 -12.99
N LYS A 11 28.97 0.16 -13.23
CA LYS A 11 30.12 0.84 -12.65
C LYS A 11 29.87 0.90 -11.15
N VAL A 12 30.60 0.07 -10.40
CA VAL A 12 30.63 0.17 -8.94
C VAL A 12 31.00 1.63 -8.63
N PRO A 13 30.14 2.40 -7.95
CA PRO A 13 30.44 3.80 -7.72
C PRO A 13 31.76 3.88 -6.95
N GLU A 14 32.75 4.62 -7.48
CA GLU A 14 34.16 4.60 -7.05
C GLU A 14 34.42 5.00 -5.59
N LYS A 15 33.38 5.35 -4.82
CA LYS A 15 33.40 5.33 -3.35
C LYS A 15 32.06 4.81 -2.82
N GLY A 16 31.89 3.49 -2.82
CA GLY A 16 30.69 2.85 -2.30
C GLY A 16 30.47 3.12 -0.79
N LEU A 17 29.21 3.32 -0.42
CA LEU A 17 28.76 3.25 0.99
C LEU A 17 28.55 1.79 1.46
N ILE A 18 28.72 0.83 0.54
CA ILE A 18 28.57 -0.60 0.77
C ILE A 18 29.58 -1.06 1.83
N GLY A 19 29.08 -1.73 2.89
CA GLY A 19 29.89 -2.25 3.98
C GLY A 19 30.40 -1.22 5.00
N LYS A 20 30.11 0.08 4.81
CA LYS A 20 30.55 1.12 5.75
C LYS A 20 29.64 1.17 6.98
N ARG A 21 30.25 1.30 8.16
CA ARG A 21 29.53 1.54 9.42
C ARG A 21 29.02 2.99 9.47
N ARG A 22 27.93 3.22 10.20
CA ARG A 22 27.32 4.55 10.46
C ARG A 22 26.79 5.27 9.20
N VAL A 23 26.48 4.54 8.13
CA VAL A 23 25.74 5.11 6.98
C VAL A 23 24.31 5.37 7.43
N ARG A 24 23.86 6.62 7.33
CA ARG A 24 22.48 6.98 7.63
C ARG A 24 21.58 6.47 6.51
N ARG A 25 20.46 5.87 6.91
CA ARG A 25 19.39 5.48 6.00
C ARG A 25 18.79 6.75 5.37
N VAL A 26 18.62 6.76 4.04
CA VAL A 26 18.17 7.93 3.27
C VAL A 26 16.81 8.42 3.76
N ASP A 27 15.86 7.51 3.91
CA ASP A 27 14.51 7.73 4.45
C ASP A 27 14.45 7.65 5.98
N GLY A 28 15.60 7.56 6.66
CA GLY A 28 15.67 7.30 8.10
C GLY A 28 15.16 8.46 8.95
N TYR A 29 15.49 9.69 8.55
CA TYR A 29 15.07 10.89 9.29
C TYR A 29 13.55 11.03 9.26
N GLU A 30 12.95 11.05 8.07
CA GLU A 30 11.51 11.26 7.90
C GLU A 30 10.66 10.20 8.61
N LYS A 31 11.13 8.94 8.63
CA LYS A 31 10.47 7.85 9.34
C LYS A 31 10.61 7.97 10.87
N ALA A 32 11.73 8.46 11.36
CA ALA A 32 11.98 8.62 12.79
C ALA A 32 11.27 9.86 13.36
N THR A 33 11.09 10.92 12.55
CA THR A 33 10.40 12.16 12.94
C THR A 33 8.90 12.11 12.72
N GLY A 34 8.38 11.10 12.04
CA GLY A 34 6.96 11.01 11.67
C GLY A 34 6.55 11.97 10.54
N THR A 35 7.52 12.52 9.80
CA THR A 35 7.23 13.40 8.65
C THR A 35 7.08 12.63 7.34
N ALA A 36 7.39 11.34 7.32
CA ALA A 36 7.13 10.47 6.19
C ALA A 36 5.62 10.29 5.99
N VAL A 37 5.14 10.53 4.76
CA VAL A 37 3.73 10.39 4.38
C VAL A 37 3.48 8.98 3.85
N TYR A 38 2.49 8.29 4.43
CA TYR A 38 2.02 6.98 4.01
C TYR A 38 0.59 7.05 3.47
N VAL A 39 0.11 5.94 2.90
CA VAL A 39 -1.23 5.84 2.30
C VAL A 39 -2.34 6.24 3.28
N ARG A 40 -2.18 5.97 4.58
CA ARG A 40 -3.16 6.34 5.61
C ARG A 40 -3.16 7.83 5.98
N ASP A 41 -2.15 8.58 5.57
CA ASP A 41 -2.02 10.01 5.83
C ASP A 41 -2.66 10.85 4.70
N ILE A 42 -3.09 10.20 3.61
CA ILE A 42 -3.70 10.85 2.46
C ILE A 42 -5.20 11.02 2.71
N TYR A 43 -5.65 12.29 2.73
CA TYR A 43 -7.06 12.66 2.80
C TYR A 43 -7.48 13.44 1.55
N ARG A 44 -8.64 13.12 0.98
CA ARG A 44 -9.23 13.81 -0.17
C ARG A 44 -10.67 14.26 0.18
N PRO A 45 -11.13 15.42 -0.32
CA PRO A 45 -12.53 15.81 -0.18
C PRO A 45 -13.48 14.73 -0.73
N GLY A 46 -14.50 14.35 0.04
CA GLY A 46 -15.47 13.33 -0.35
C GLY A 46 -14.98 11.87 -0.28
N MET A 47 -13.79 11.61 0.30
CA MET A 47 -13.28 10.25 0.47
C MET A 47 -14.21 9.38 1.32
N LEU A 48 -14.56 8.20 0.81
CA LEU A 48 -15.28 7.18 1.56
C LEU A 48 -14.32 6.33 2.38
N TYR A 49 -14.79 5.86 3.53
CA TYR A 49 -14.05 4.93 4.39
C TYR A 49 -14.55 3.51 4.16
N GLY A 50 -13.63 2.61 3.81
CA GLY A 50 -13.92 1.19 3.64
C GLY A 50 -13.71 0.42 4.93
N LYS A 51 -14.61 -0.55 5.21
CA LYS A 51 -14.42 -1.56 6.25
C LYS A 51 -14.60 -2.94 5.63
N LEU A 52 -13.63 -3.81 5.86
CA LEU A 52 -13.67 -5.19 5.38
C LEU A 52 -14.47 -6.06 6.34
N TYR A 53 -15.39 -6.85 5.80
CA TYR A 53 -16.00 -7.97 6.50
C TYR A 53 -15.33 -9.25 6.01
N LEU A 54 -14.58 -9.90 6.90
CA LEU A 54 -13.77 -11.07 6.59
C LEU A 54 -14.50 -12.35 6.96
N SER A 55 -14.19 -13.44 6.23
CA SER A 55 -14.71 -14.77 6.56
C SER A 55 -14.28 -15.17 7.98
N PRO A 56 -15.20 -15.63 8.84
CA PRO A 56 -14.85 -16.20 10.14
C PRO A 56 -14.35 -17.65 10.03
N TYR A 57 -14.45 -18.26 8.85
CA TYR A 57 -14.05 -19.64 8.58
C TYR A 57 -12.81 -19.69 7.69
N ALA A 58 -11.89 -20.62 7.98
CA ALA A 58 -10.68 -20.83 7.19
C ALA A 58 -10.99 -21.33 5.75
N HIS A 59 -12.04 -22.14 5.60
CA HIS A 59 -12.53 -22.60 4.30
C HIS A 59 -14.05 -22.81 4.36
N ALA A 60 -14.79 -22.13 3.48
CA ALA A 60 -16.24 -22.25 3.38
C ALA A 60 -16.72 -21.81 2.00
N ARG A 61 -17.90 -22.30 1.60
CA ARG A 61 -18.62 -21.79 0.42
C ARG A 61 -19.64 -20.75 0.88
N ILE A 62 -19.66 -19.59 0.22
CA ILE A 62 -20.69 -18.58 0.45
C ILE A 62 -22.01 -19.09 -0.16
N VAL A 63 -22.98 -19.45 0.67
CA VAL A 63 -24.32 -19.88 0.22
C VAL A 63 -25.28 -18.70 0.13
N ARG A 64 -25.14 -17.72 1.03
CA ARG A 64 -25.97 -16.51 1.07
C ARG A 64 -25.24 -15.40 1.81
N MET A 65 -25.48 -14.15 1.40
CA MET A 65 -25.04 -12.95 2.10
C MET A 65 -26.23 -11.98 2.20
N ASP A 66 -26.61 -11.55 3.41
CA ASP A 66 -27.71 -10.61 3.65
C ASP A 66 -27.17 -9.31 4.24
N THR A 67 -27.18 -8.25 3.45
CA THR A 67 -26.58 -6.95 3.75
C THR A 67 -27.59 -5.91 4.22
N ARG A 68 -28.89 -6.24 4.24
CA ARG A 68 -29.99 -5.27 4.47
C ARG A 68 -29.86 -4.47 5.77
N LYS A 69 -29.31 -5.08 6.82
CA LYS A 69 -29.07 -4.39 8.09
C LYS A 69 -27.96 -3.35 7.97
N ALA A 70 -26.87 -3.69 7.29
CA ALA A 70 -25.74 -2.80 7.10
C ALA A 70 -26.10 -1.65 6.14
N GLU A 71 -26.86 -1.90 5.08
CA GLU A 71 -27.33 -0.88 4.13
C GLU A 71 -28.18 0.22 4.80
N ARG A 72 -28.89 -0.12 5.88
CA ARG A 72 -29.75 0.82 6.62
C ARG A 72 -28.99 1.66 7.66
N LEU A 73 -27.70 1.39 7.89
CA LEU A 73 -26.94 2.15 8.88
C LEU A 73 -26.65 3.57 8.35
N PRO A 74 -26.81 4.61 9.18
CA PRO A 74 -26.42 5.96 8.82
C PRO A 74 -24.94 6.02 8.42
N GLY A 75 -24.65 6.71 7.31
CA GLY A 75 -23.28 6.88 6.79
C GLY A 75 -22.78 5.74 5.90
N VAL A 76 -23.53 4.65 5.71
CA VAL A 76 -23.20 3.63 4.72
C VAL A 76 -23.54 4.14 3.32
N ARG A 77 -22.50 4.30 2.49
CA ARG A 77 -22.66 4.75 1.11
C ARG A 77 -22.92 3.63 0.12
N ALA A 78 -22.29 2.47 0.33
CA ALA A 78 -22.38 1.28 -0.51
C ALA A 78 -21.85 0.05 0.25
N ILE A 79 -22.23 -1.14 -0.19
CA ILE A 79 -21.65 -2.41 0.24
C ILE A 79 -21.26 -3.18 -1.00
N LEU A 80 -19.96 -3.43 -1.15
CA LEU A 80 -19.42 -4.19 -2.27
C LEU A 80 -19.43 -5.67 -1.92
N ARG A 81 -19.91 -6.50 -2.84
CA ARG A 81 -20.10 -7.94 -2.69
C ARG A 81 -19.40 -8.67 -3.83
N PHE A 82 -19.21 -9.97 -3.63
CA PHE A 82 -18.55 -10.84 -4.61
C PHE A 82 -19.39 -11.07 -5.88
N ASP A 83 -20.69 -10.83 -5.80
CA ASP A 83 -21.69 -11.01 -6.86
C ASP A 83 -22.11 -9.68 -7.52
N ASP A 84 -21.40 -8.58 -7.23
CA ASP A 84 -21.62 -7.31 -7.93
C ASP A 84 -20.97 -7.36 -9.33
N PRO A 85 -21.58 -6.74 -10.35
CA PRO A 85 -21.03 -6.71 -11.71
C PRO A 85 -19.75 -5.86 -11.80
N GLU A 86 -18.89 -6.20 -12.76
CA GLU A 86 -17.67 -5.41 -13.12
C GLU A 86 -18.00 -4.04 -13.72
#